data_AF-A0A7X7GRW7-F1
#
_entry.id   AF-A0A7X7GRW7-F1
#
_cell.length_a   1.000
_cell.length_b   1.000
_cell.length_c   1.000
_cell.angle_alpha   90.00
_cell.angle_beta   90.00
_cell.angle_gamma   90.00
#
_symmetry.space_group_name_H-M   'P 1'
#
loop_
_entity.id
_entity.type
_entity.pdbx_description
1 polymer ?
#
loop_
_entity_poly.entity_id
_entity_poly.type
_entity_poly.pdbx_seq_one_letter_code
_entity_poly.pdbx_strand_id
1 'polypeptide(L)'
;MRKLARALCAAAALLVVLPGPVLAAPAQPHGDEAHEGHHVPRFEDVNWFHGLLGEREGVEPNLLWRAPGTPAPVGAMVLNTVILVWLLVRFGGPAIRAGLTSRKQRVEGGIRSAAAMKSEAEDQLAHYEGKLERIDQEIERVRTEMREQAEAERKRILAEAKVRREQMERDARILLAHELKAAREVLFHEVVEGAMRSAEEAVRARLSREDQERLAEEFVGGLEASLDAAGLEVRS
;
A
#
# COMPACT_ATOMS: atom_id res chain seq x y z
N MET A 1 -41.15 22.44 -14.67
CA MET A 1 -41.59 23.79 -15.10
C MET A 1 -40.51 24.62 -15.82
N ARG A 2 -39.23 24.62 -15.41
CA ARG A 2 -38.16 25.38 -16.12
C ARG A 2 -37.80 24.88 -17.54
N LYS A 3 -38.09 23.61 -17.86
CA LYS A 3 -37.85 23.03 -19.20
C LYS A 3 -38.89 23.51 -20.25
N LEU A 4 -40.12 23.80 -19.84
CA LEU A 4 -41.18 24.33 -20.72
C LEU A 4 -40.92 25.80 -21.11
N ALA A 5 -40.37 26.60 -20.20
CA ALA A 5 -39.99 27.99 -20.49
C ALA A 5 -38.81 28.09 -21.49
N ARG A 6 -37.86 27.14 -21.47
CA ARG A 6 -36.77 27.08 -22.45
C ARG A 6 -37.23 26.63 -23.84
N ALA A 7 -38.22 25.74 -23.91
CA ALA A 7 -38.83 25.32 -25.17
C ALA A 7 -39.62 26.45 -25.84
N LEU A 8 -40.32 27.29 -25.06
CA LEU A 8 -41.03 28.46 -25.58
C LEU A 8 -40.07 29.55 -26.12
N CYS A 9 -38.92 29.78 -25.47
CA CYS A 9 -37.91 30.72 -25.98
C CYS A 9 -37.21 30.22 -27.25
N ALA A 10 -36.98 28.92 -27.39
CA ALA A 10 -36.42 28.34 -28.62
C ALA A 10 -37.42 28.37 -29.79
N ALA A 11 -38.72 28.17 -29.51
CA ALA A 11 -39.78 28.28 -30.52
C ALA A 11 -39.99 29.73 -31.00
N ALA A 12 -39.84 30.73 -30.12
CA ALA A 12 -39.95 32.14 -30.50
C ALA A 12 -38.73 32.64 -31.30
N ALA A 13 -37.54 32.08 -31.09
CA ALA A 13 -36.33 32.43 -31.84
C ALA A 13 -36.27 31.79 -33.24
N LEU A 14 -37.02 30.71 -33.49
CA LEU A 14 -37.08 30.04 -34.80
C LEU A 14 -38.09 30.68 -35.77
N LEU A 15 -38.96 31.58 -35.30
CA LEU A 15 -40.00 32.21 -36.11
C LEU A 15 -39.57 33.55 -36.77
N VAL A 16 -38.26 33.79 -36.92
CA VAL A 16 -37.74 35.05 -37.51
C VAL A 16 -36.93 34.82 -38.79
N VAL A 17 -36.70 33.58 -39.24
CA VAL A 17 -36.02 33.33 -40.53
C VAL A 17 -36.68 32.19 -41.29
N LEU A 18 -37.76 32.51 -42.01
CA LEU A 18 -38.16 31.80 -43.22
C LEU A 18 -38.59 32.86 -44.24
N PRO A 19 -37.81 33.12 -45.31
CA PRO A 19 -38.35 33.82 -46.46
C PRO A 19 -39.38 32.89 -47.11
N GLY A 20 -40.66 33.16 -46.88
CA GLY A 20 -41.75 32.51 -47.61
C GLY A 20 -41.62 32.81 -49.11
N PRO A 21 -41.99 31.87 -49.98
CA PRO A 21 -41.76 31.99 -51.41
C PRO A 21 -42.55 33.18 -51.95
N VAL A 22 -41.84 34.12 -52.58
CA VAL A 22 -42.43 35.06 -53.53
C VAL A 22 -42.97 34.21 -54.68
N LEU A 23 -44.23 33.81 -54.54
CA LEU A 23 -45.01 33.22 -55.60
C LEU A 23 -45.26 34.35 -56.60
N ALA A 24 -44.58 34.26 -57.73
CA ALA A 24 -44.88 35.09 -58.90
C ALA A 24 -46.37 34.92 -59.24
N ALA A 25 -47.14 36.00 -59.05
CA ALA A 25 -48.47 36.16 -59.61
C ALA A 25 -48.42 37.28 -60.67
N PRO A 26 -49.16 37.12 -61.78
CA PRO A 26 -48.86 37.76 -63.06
C PRO A 26 -49.10 39.28 -63.05
N ALA A 27 -48.26 39.97 -63.83
CA ALA A 27 -48.43 41.37 -64.19
C ALA A 27 -49.79 41.61 -64.84
N GLN A 28 -50.57 42.52 -64.28
CA GLN A 28 -51.76 43.12 -64.87
C GLN A 28 -51.71 44.64 -64.63
N PRO A 29 -52.29 45.43 -65.55
CA PRO A 29 -51.69 46.66 -66.06
C PRO A 29 -51.95 47.86 -65.15
N HIS A 30 -50.95 48.73 -65.05
CA HIS A 30 -51.11 50.08 -64.52
C HIS A 30 -52.06 50.84 -65.46
N GLY A 31 -53.30 51.01 -65.02
CA GLY A 31 -54.19 52.06 -65.50
C GLY A 31 -53.80 53.37 -64.85
N ASP A 32 -53.68 54.39 -65.69
CA ASP A 32 -53.31 55.77 -65.39
C ASP A 32 -54.17 56.37 -64.27
N GLU A 33 -53.54 57.12 -63.35
CA GLU A 33 -53.66 58.58 -63.30
C GLU A 33 -53.01 59.16 -62.03
N ALA A 34 -52.26 60.24 -62.27
CA ALA A 34 -51.93 61.36 -61.39
C ALA A 34 -51.32 61.08 -60.00
N HIS A 35 -50.08 61.53 -59.80
CA HIS A 35 -49.79 62.73 -59.00
C HIS A 35 -48.29 63.08 -59.10
N GLU A 36 -47.99 64.18 -59.82
CA GLU A 36 -46.76 64.95 -59.65
C GLU A 36 -46.71 65.53 -58.23
N GLY A 37 -45.52 65.53 -57.63
CA GLY A 37 -45.23 66.29 -56.41
C GLY A 37 -44.14 65.64 -55.57
N HIS A 38 -42.95 66.25 -55.57
CA HIS A 38 -41.92 66.00 -54.56
C HIS A 38 -42.48 66.36 -53.16
N HIS A 39 -43.15 65.41 -52.52
CA HIS A 39 -43.55 65.53 -51.13
C HIS A 39 -42.35 65.12 -50.27
N VAL A 40 -41.70 66.11 -49.68
CA VAL A 40 -40.73 65.87 -48.61
C VAL A 40 -41.51 65.15 -47.50
N PRO A 41 -41.08 63.96 -47.05
CA PRO A 41 -41.84 63.20 -46.05
C PRO A 41 -42.04 64.08 -44.80
N ARG A 42 -43.29 64.32 -44.42
CA ARG A 42 -43.64 65.07 -43.20
C ARG A 42 -43.78 64.10 -42.05
N PHE A 43 -43.50 64.55 -40.82
CA PHE A 43 -43.66 63.72 -39.60
C PHE A 43 -45.10 63.22 -39.39
N GLU A 44 -46.08 63.83 -40.07
CA GLU A 44 -47.49 63.45 -40.05
C GLU A 44 -47.79 62.20 -40.91
N ASP A 45 -46.91 61.85 -41.85
CA ASP A 45 -47.03 60.65 -42.70
C ASP A 45 -46.45 59.39 -42.03
N VAL A 46 -45.87 59.54 -40.83
CA VAL A 46 -45.25 58.44 -40.10
C VAL A 46 -46.32 57.61 -39.41
N ASN A 47 -46.42 56.35 -39.82
CA ASN A 47 -47.27 55.38 -39.15
C ASN A 47 -46.63 54.94 -37.83
N TRP A 48 -47.20 55.39 -36.70
CA TRP A 48 -46.67 55.06 -35.38
C TRP A 48 -47.26 53.77 -34.79
N PHE A 49 -48.51 53.42 -35.08
CA PHE A 49 -49.23 52.36 -34.34
C PHE A 49 -50.14 51.44 -35.16
N HIS A 50 -50.43 51.71 -36.44
CA HIS A 50 -51.45 50.96 -37.19
C HIS A 50 -50.82 49.87 -38.08
N GLY A 51 -51.37 48.65 -38.08
CA GLY A 51 -50.91 47.60 -38.99
C GLY A 51 -49.77 46.70 -38.51
N LEU A 52 -49.75 46.34 -37.22
CA LEU A 52 -48.69 45.50 -36.63
C LEU A 52 -48.58 44.10 -37.28
N LEU A 53 -49.65 43.55 -37.85
CA LEU A 53 -49.69 42.17 -38.36
C LEU A 53 -49.69 42.05 -39.89
N GLY A 54 -50.13 43.07 -40.65
CA GLY A 54 -50.13 43.03 -42.12
C GLY A 54 -51.20 43.90 -42.79
N GLU A 55 -51.33 43.75 -44.11
CA GLU A 55 -52.29 44.47 -44.96
C GLU A 55 -53.57 43.66 -45.18
N ARG A 56 -54.73 44.33 -45.19
CA ARG A 56 -56.03 43.70 -45.49
C ARG A 56 -56.95 44.68 -46.21
N GLU A 57 -57.54 44.26 -47.33
CA GLU A 57 -58.50 45.08 -48.10
C GLU A 57 -59.84 45.20 -47.37
N GLY A 58 -60.42 46.41 -47.35
CA GLY A 58 -61.79 46.68 -46.91
C GLY A 58 -62.03 46.83 -45.40
N VAL A 59 -60.99 47.04 -44.58
CA VAL A 59 -61.13 47.24 -43.11
C VAL A 59 -60.58 48.60 -42.71
N GLU A 60 -61.28 49.31 -41.81
CA GLU A 60 -60.79 50.57 -41.24
C GLU A 60 -59.42 50.39 -40.54
N PRO A 61 -58.51 51.38 -40.66
CA PRO A 61 -57.15 51.28 -40.12
C PRO A 61 -57.18 51.09 -38.61
N ASN A 62 -56.74 49.91 -38.17
CA ASN A 62 -56.72 49.50 -36.77
C ASN A 62 -55.29 49.12 -36.34
N LEU A 63 -55.06 48.92 -35.04
CA LEU A 63 -53.73 48.54 -34.53
C LEU A 63 -53.17 47.27 -35.21
N LEU A 64 -54.03 46.36 -35.64
CA LEU A 64 -53.64 45.07 -36.20
C LEU A 64 -53.49 45.09 -37.72
N TRP A 65 -54.37 45.80 -38.43
CA TRP A 65 -54.51 45.73 -39.89
C TRP A 65 -54.33 47.09 -40.54
N ARG A 66 -53.57 47.09 -41.65
CA ARG A 66 -53.22 48.28 -42.41
C ARG A 66 -53.97 48.32 -43.75
N ALA A 67 -54.34 49.52 -44.20
CA ALA A 67 -54.80 49.75 -45.56
C ALA A 67 -53.64 49.67 -46.57
N PRO A 68 -53.83 49.08 -47.76
CA PRO A 68 -52.77 48.96 -48.77
C PRO A 68 -52.26 50.34 -49.20
N GLY A 69 -50.93 50.54 -49.18
CA GLY A 69 -50.28 51.79 -49.59
C GLY A 69 -49.81 52.74 -48.46
N THR A 70 -49.92 52.37 -47.19
CA THR A 70 -49.42 53.20 -46.05
C THR A 70 -48.06 52.69 -45.51
N PRO A 71 -47.20 53.56 -44.92
CA PRO A 71 -45.86 53.16 -44.44
C PRO A 71 -45.90 52.24 -43.21
N ALA A 72 -44.78 51.56 -42.91
CA ALA A 72 -44.70 50.54 -41.84
C ALA A 72 -44.80 51.15 -40.41
N PRO A 73 -45.44 50.46 -39.44
CA PRO A 73 -45.62 50.97 -38.10
C PRO A 73 -44.34 50.89 -37.26
N VAL A 74 -43.51 51.93 -37.35
CA VAL A 74 -42.21 52.01 -36.64
C VAL A 74 -42.37 52.04 -35.12
N GLY A 75 -43.37 52.74 -34.59
CA GLY A 75 -43.60 52.83 -33.14
C GLY A 75 -44.02 51.50 -32.51
N ALA A 76 -44.92 50.75 -33.16
CA ALA A 76 -45.36 49.43 -32.69
C ALA A 76 -44.23 48.39 -32.74
N MET A 77 -43.37 48.44 -33.76
CA MET A 77 -42.16 47.60 -33.82
C MET A 77 -41.17 47.94 -32.72
N VAL A 78 -40.86 49.22 -32.49
CA VAL A 78 -39.98 49.66 -31.40
C VAL A 78 -40.54 49.24 -30.05
N LEU A 79 -41.84 49.43 -29.81
CA LEU A 79 -42.50 48.99 -28.57
C LEU A 79 -42.41 47.47 -28.38
N ASN A 80 -42.66 46.69 -29.42
CA ASN A 80 -42.49 45.23 -29.39
C ASN A 80 -41.03 44.83 -29.08
N THR A 81 -40.06 45.45 -29.74
CA THR A 81 -38.63 45.21 -29.46
C THR A 81 -38.26 45.60 -28.03
N VAL A 82 -38.76 46.72 -27.50
CA VAL A 82 -38.53 47.14 -26.10
C VAL A 82 -39.13 46.15 -25.11
N ILE A 83 -40.36 45.70 -25.33
CA ILE A 83 -41.01 44.69 -24.49
C ILE A 83 -40.24 43.36 -24.54
N LEU A 84 -39.80 42.94 -25.74
CA LEU A 84 -39.01 41.73 -25.94
C LEU A 84 -37.65 41.82 -25.22
N VAL A 85 -36.92 42.93 -25.38
CA VAL A 85 -35.63 43.17 -24.70
C VAL A 85 -35.83 43.24 -23.19
N TRP A 86 -36.87 43.90 -22.71
CA TRP A 86 -37.19 43.95 -21.28
C TRP A 86 -37.45 42.55 -20.73
N LEU A 87 -38.24 41.73 -21.43
CA LEU A 87 -38.51 40.34 -21.05
C LEU A 87 -37.21 39.51 -21.07
N LEU A 88 -36.37 39.68 -22.10
CA LEU A 88 -35.11 38.97 -22.24
C LEU A 88 -34.11 39.33 -21.11
N VAL A 89 -33.99 40.60 -20.76
CA VAL A 89 -33.11 41.05 -19.66
C VAL A 89 -33.66 40.57 -18.31
N ARG A 90 -34.98 40.65 -18.11
CA ARG A 90 -35.64 40.28 -16.85
C ARG A 90 -35.62 38.78 -16.57
N PHE A 91 -35.73 37.94 -17.60
CA PHE A 91 -35.73 36.48 -17.48
C PHE A 91 -34.37 35.83 -17.80
N GLY A 92 -33.62 36.36 -18.77
CA GLY A 92 -32.32 35.83 -19.20
C GLY A 92 -31.13 36.35 -18.38
N GLY A 93 -31.17 37.60 -17.92
CA GLY A 93 -30.15 38.21 -17.07
C GLY A 93 -29.77 37.37 -15.83
N PRO A 94 -30.72 36.91 -15.00
CA PRO A 94 -30.39 36.08 -13.84
C PRO A 94 -29.79 34.72 -14.22
N ALA A 95 -30.20 34.11 -15.33
CA ALA A 95 -29.66 32.82 -15.77
C ALA A 95 -28.19 32.92 -16.21
N ILE A 96 -27.84 33.99 -16.93
CA ILE A 96 -26.46 34.24 -17.40
C ILE A 96 -25.53 34.54 -16.22
N ARG A 97 -25.96 35.41 -15.29
CA ARG A 97 -25.19 35.75 -14.08
C ARG A 97 -24.97 34.53 -13.18
N ALA A 98 -25.99 33.68 -13.01
CA ALA A 98 -25.87 32.44 -12.26
C ALA A 98 -24.86 31.46 -12.91
N GLY A 99 -24.88 31.33 -14.25
CA GLY A 99 -23.92 30.51 -14.98
C GLY A 99 -22.48 30.98 -14.82
N LEU A 100 -22.23 32.30 -14.91
CA LEU A 100 -20.89 32.86 -14.75
C LEU A 100 -20.39 32.76 -13.31
N THR A 101 -21.26 32.99 -12.33
CA THR A 101 -20.95 32.83 -10.90
C THR A 101 -20.63 31.37 -10.56
N SER A 102 -21.42 30.42 -11.05
CA SER A 102 -21.15 28.98 -10.87
C SER A 102 -19.82 28.58 -11.51
N ARG A 103 -19.50 29.08 -12.71
CA ARG A 103 -18.18 28.85 -13.33
C ARG A 103 -17.05 29.40 -12.47
N LYS A 104 -17.16 30.64 -11.97
CA LYS A 104 -16.18 31.24 -11.08
C LYS A 104 -15.98 30.40 -9.82
N GLN A 105 -17.07 30.01 -9.16
CA GLN A 105 -17.03 29.16 -7.96
C GLN A 105 -16.38 27.80 -8.21
N ARG A 106 -16.64 27.15 -9.36
CA ARG A 106 -15.99 25.88 -9.70
C ARG A 106 -14.48 26.04 -9.93
N VAL A 107 -14.07 27.11 -10.63
CA VAL A 107 -12.64 27.37 -10.89
C VAL A 107 -11.92 27.70 -9.58
N GLU A 108 -12.51 28.56 -8.76
CA GLU A 108 -11.97 28.91 -7.45
C GLU A 108 -11.92 27.70 -6.51
N GLY A 109 -12.97 26.87 -6.52
CA GLY A 109 -12.99 25.60 -5.80
C GLY A 109 -11.90 24.64 -6.26
N GLY A 110 -11.69 24.51 -7.58
CA GLY A 110 -10.65 23.68 -8.17
C GLY A 110 -9.23 24.16 -7.83
N ILE A 111 -9.01 25.47 -7.83
CA ILE A 111 -7.72 26.06 -7.41
C ILE A 111 -7.48 25.80 -5.93
N ARG A 112 -8.49 26.01 -5.07
CA ARG A 112 -8.38 25.74 -3.63
C ARG A 112 -8.13 24.26 -3.34
N SER A 113 -8.82 23.34 -4.02
CA SER A 113 -8.58 21.91 -3.84
C SER A 113 -7.19 21.50 -4.33
N ALA A 114 -6.72 22.04 -5.46
CA ALA A 114 -5.37 21.78 -5.95
C ALA A 114 -4.30 22.31 -4.99
N ALA A 115 -4.49 23.50 -4.43
CA ALA A 115 -3.60 24.06 -3.42
C ALA A 115 -3.59 23.22 -2.13
N ALA A 116 -4.77 22.76 -1.68
CA ALA A 116 -4.87 21.88 -0.52
C ALA A 116 -4.17 20.54 -0.74
N MET A 117 -4.38 19.89 -1.90
CA MET A 117 -3.69 18.65 -2.25
C MET A 117 -2.18 18.83 -2.35
N LYS A 118 -1.71 19.98 -2.86
CA LYS A 118 -0.27 20.29 -2.91
C LYS A 118 0.31 20.43 -1.50
N SER A 119 -0.34 21.20 -0.63
CA SER A 119 0.10 21.37 0.76
C SER A 119 0.12 20.02 1.49
N GLU A 120 -0.91 19.19 1.33
CA GLU A 120 -0.98 17.88 1.97
C GLU A 120 0.11 16.93 1.44
N ALA A 121 0.46 17.02 0.14
CA ALA A 121 1.57 16.26 -0.42
C ALA A 121 2.93 16.76 0.09
N GLU A 122 3.11 18.07 0.25
CA GLU A 122 4.33 18.66 0.82
C GLU A 122 4.49 18.26 2.29
N ASP A 123 3.42 18.30 3.09
CA ASP A 123 3.43 17.87 4.49
C ASP A 123 3.74 16.38 4.63
N GLN A 124 3.15 15.55 3.76
CA GLN A 124 3.47 14.11 3.71
C GLN A 124 4.93 13.86 3.32
N LEU A 125 5.45 14.58 2.32
CA LEU A 125 6.84 14.46 1.90
C LEU A 125 7.77 14.80 3.07
N ALA A 126 7.56 15.93 3.74
CA ALA A 126 8.35 16.34 4.91
C ALA A 126 8.28 15.29 6.04
N HIS A 127 7.10 14.69 6.27
CA HIS A 127 6.93 13.62 7.25
C HIS A 127 7.71 12.36 6.89
N TYR A 128 7.71 11.97 5.61
CA TYR A 128 8.48 10.81 5.15
C TYR A 128 9.99 11.06 5.14
N GLU A 129 10.44 12.25 4.75
CA GLU A 129 11.85 12.64 4.82
C GLU A 129 12.34 12.60 6.28
N GLY A 130 11.59 13.18 7.21
CA GLY A 130 11.92 13.12 8.64
C GLY A 130 11.91 11.69 9.21
N LYS A 131 11.05 10.81 8.70
CA LYS A 131 11.09 9.38 9.06
C LYS A 131 12.32 8.68 8.50
N LEU A 132 12.72 9.02 7.28
CA LEU A 132 13.87 8.41 6.63
C LEU A 132 15.16 8.75 7.38
N GLU A 133 15.34 10.01 7.77
CA GLU A 133 16.47 10.44 8.60
C GLU A 133 16.53 9.72 9.95
N ARG A 134 15.37 9.50 10.59
CA ARG A 134 15.30 8.73 11.84
C ARG A 134 15.66 7.27 11.64
N ILE A 135 15.19 6.66 10.55
CA ILE A 135 15.52 5.27 10.21
C ILE A 135 17.03 5.11 9.99
N ASP A 136 17.68 6.04 9.29
CA ASP A 136 19.13 5.98 9.08
C ASP A 136 19.90 6.07 10.40
N GLN A 137 19.46 6.94 11.32
CA GLN A 137 20.04 7.03 12.68
C GLN A 137 19.79 5.75 13.49
N GLU A 138 18.59 5.18 13.42
CA GLU A 138 18.25 3.92 14.07
C GLU A 138 19.07 2.75 13.51
N ILE A 139 19.28 2.68 12.20
CA ILE A 139 20.11 1.65 11.55
C ILE A 139 21.55 1.72 12.05
N GLU A 140 22.15 2.92 12.10
CA GLU A 140 23.51 3.06 12.60
C GLU A 140 23.60 2.69 14.08
N ARG A 141 22.61 3.09 14.90
CA ARG A 141 22.53 2.68 16.30
C ARG A 141 22.41 1.17 16.47
N VAL A 142 21.54 0.51 15.71
CA VAL A 142 21.39 -0.95 15.73
C VAL A 142 22.67 -1.63 15.28
N ARG A 143 23.35 -1.11 14.25
CA ARG A 143 24.65 -1.65 13.79
C ARG A 143 25.71 -1.54 14.87
N THR A 144 25.79 -0.43 15.59
CA THR A 144 26.76 -0.27 16.69
C THR A 144 26.43 -1.22 17.84
N GLU A 145 25.16 -1.29 18.25
CA GLU A 145 24.72 -2.20 19.33
C GLU A 145 24.99 -3.67 18.95
N MET A 146 24.71 -4.09 17.71
CA MET A 146 24.97 -5.44 17.24
C MET A 146 26.46 -5.78 17.18
N ARG A 147 27.33 -4.82 16.84
CA ARG A 147 28.78 -5.01 16.88
C ARG A 147 29.28 -5.18 18.31
N GLU A 148 28.84 -4.33 19.22
CA GLU A 148 29.20 -4.42 20.64
C GLU A 148 28.73 -5.74 21.27
N GLN A 149 27.49 -6.14 20.98
CA GLN A 149 26.95 -7.43 21.43
C GLN A 149 27.72 -8.60 20.83
N ALA A 150 28.05 -8.57 19.54
CA ALA A 150 28.83 -9.62 18.89
C ALA A 150 30.25 -9.74 19.48
N GLU A 151 30.90 -8.62 19.80
CA GLU A 151 32.21 -8.64 20.46
C GLU A 151 32.14 -9.18 21.89
N ALA A 152 31.12 -8.78 22.66
CA ALA A 152 30.90 -9.28 24.01
C ALA A 152 30.61 -10.79 24.01
N GLU A 153 29.75 -11.24 23.10
CA GLU A 153 29.41 -12.65 22.93
C GLU A 153 30.63 -13.46 22.49
N ARG A 154 31.41 -12.95 21.52
CA ARG A 154 32.67 -13.58 21.09
C ARG A 154 33.63 -13.73 22.26
N LYS A 155 33.80 -12.70 23.09
CA LYS A 155 34.66 -12.76 24.29
C LYS A 155 34.15 -13.82 25.27
N ARG A 156 32.83 -13.90 25.49
CA ARG A 156 32.20 -14.90 26.36
C ARG A 156 32.46 -16.32 25.86
N ILE A 157 32.18 -16.58 24.58
CA ILE A 157 32.39 -17.90 23.95
C ILE A 157 33.86 -18.31 24.03
N LEU A 158 34.80 -17.39 23.75
CA LEU A 158 36.22 -17.68 23.84
C LEU A 158 36.66 -17.98 25.29
N ALA A 159 36.11 -17.27 26.28
CA ALA A 159 36.40 -17.55 27.68
C ALA A 159 35.85 -18.92 28.10
N GLU A 160 34.60 -19.23 27.75
CA GLU A 160 33.99 -20.54 28.03
C GLU A 160 34.74 -21.68 27.33
N ALA A 161 35.12 -21.49 26.07
CA ALA A 161 35.89 -22.47 25.31
C ALA A 161 37.25 -22.77 25.97
N LYS A 162 37.94 -21.75 26.51
CA LYS A 162 39.19 -21.95 27.26
C LYS A 162 38.96 -22.74 28.54
N VAL A 163 37.96 -22.38 29.33
CA VAL A 163 37.62 -23.11 30.57
C VAL A 163 37.25 -24.57 30.28
N ARG A 164 36.40 -24.80 29.26
CA ARG A 164 36.00 -26.14 28.84
C ARG A 164 37.19 -26.95 28.32
N ARG A 165 38.11 -26.33 27.58
CA ARG A 165 39.36 -26.97 27.16
C ARG A 165 40.21 -27.39 28.36
N GLU A 166 40.41 -26.52 29.33
CA GLU A 166 41.19 -26.83 30.54
C GLU A 166 40.54 -27.92 31.40
N GLN A 167 39.22 -27.97 31.46
CA GLN A 167 38.47 -29.06 32.08
C GLN A 167 38.71 -30.38 31.32
N MET A 168 38.53 -30.37 30.00
CA MET A 168 38.75 -31.55 29.16
C MET A 168 40.19 -32.08 29.26
N GLU A 169 41.20 -31.21 29.29
CA GLU A 169 42.60 -31.61 29.48
C GLU A 169 42.87 -32.18 30.88
N ARG A 170 42.14 -31.74 31.92
CA ARG A 170 42.23 -32.34 33.26
C ARG A 170 41.57 -33.71 33.29
N ASP A 171 40.36 -33.82 32.76
CA ASP A 171 39.60 -35.06 32.73
C ASP A 171 40.33 -36.14 31.91
N ALA A 172 40.90 -35.76 30.76
CA ALA A 172 41.72 -36.65 29.95
C ALA A 172 42.96 -37.15 30.70
N ARG A 173 43.64 -36.29 31.47
CA ARG A 173 44.79 -36.70 32.29
C ARG A 173 44.40 -37.67 33.39
N ILE A 174 43.26 -37.44 34.05
CA ILE A 174 42.74 -38.33 35.09
C ILE A 174 42.39 -39.69 34.47
N LEU A 175 41.70 -39.69 33.33
CA LEU A 175 41.32 -40.91 32.63
C LEU A 175 42.55 -41.70 32.16
N LEU A 176 43.55 -41.03 31.57
CA LEU A 176 44.81 -41.66 31.18
C LEU A 176 45.54 -42.26 32.38
N ALA A 177 45.58 -41.57 33.51
CA ALA A 177 46.21 -42.10 34.72
C ALA A 177 45.48 -43.36 35.24
N HIS A 178 44.15 -43.36 35.18
CA HIS A 178 43.34 -44.52 35.54
C HIS A 178 43.59 -45.70 34.60
N GLU A 179 43.60 -45.44 33.29
CA GLU A 179 43.82 -46.48 32.27
C GLU A 179 45.24 -47.07 32.33
N LEU A 180 46.25 -46.22 32.55
CA LEU A 180 47.63 -46.69 32.77
C LEU A 180 47.77 -47.55 34.01
N LYS A 181 47.05 -47.21 35.09
CA LYS A 181 47.02 -48.02 36.32
C LYS A 181 46.38 -49.37 36.06
N ALA A 182 45.21 -49.39 35.41
CA ALA A 182 44.51 -50.62 35.06
C ALA A 182 45.36 -51.52 34.13
N ALA A 183 45.94 -50.95 33.07
CA ALA A 183 46.82 -51.67 32.15
C ALA A 183 48.05 -52.25 32.87
N ARG A 184 48.63 -51.49 33.81
CA ARG A 184 49.74 -51.98 34.63
C ARG A 184 49.33 -53.15 35.52
N GLU A 185 48.18 -53.09 36.18
CA GLU A 185 47.66 -54.19 37.01
C GLU A 185 47.43 -55.45 36.18
N VAL A 186 46.87 -55.32 34.99
CA VAL A 186 46.69 -56.45 34.05
C VAL A 186 48.04 -57.07 33.65
N LEU A 187 49.03 -56.25 33.27
CA LEU A 187 50.37 -56.74 32.93
C LEU A 187 51.06 -57.43 34.11
N PHE A 188 50.93 -56.89 35.33
CA PHE A 188 51.48 -57.53 36.52
C PHE A 188 50.82 -58.89 36.78
N HIS A 189 49.51 -58.99 36.64
CA HIS A 189 48.80 -60.26 36.80
C HIS A 189 49.28 -61.30 35.79
N GLU A 190 49.42 -60.93 34.51
CA GLU A 190 49.90 -61.83 33.45
C GLU A 190 51.35 -62.30 33.69
N VAL A 191 52.23 -61.41 34.15
CA VAL A 191 53.62 -61.76 34.51
C VAL A 191 53.67 -62.71 35.71
N VAL A 192 52.87 -62.45 36.75
CA VAL A 192 52.80 -63.33 37.94
C VAL A 192 52.26 -64.70 37.56
N GLU A 193 51.20 -64.76 36.75
CA GLU A 193 50.63 -66.02 36.27
C GLU A 193 51.64 -66.81 35.42
N GLY A 194 52.36 -66.14 34.52
CA GLY A 194 53.41 -66.76 33.71
C GLY A 194 54.59 -67.27 34.54
N ALA A 195 55.01 -66.51 35.56
CA ALA A 195 56.07 -66.92 36.48
C ALA A 195 55.65 -68.12 37.34
N MET A 196 54.41 -68.13 37.85
CA MET A 196 53.84 -69.25 38.59
C MET A 196 53.77 -70.51 37.73
N ARG A 197 53.33 -70.39 36.49
CA ARG A 197 53.28 -71.50 35.53
C ARG A 197 54.67 -72.08 35.25
N SER A 198 55.66 -71.22 35.02
CA SER A 198 57.05 -71.66 34.81
C SER A 198 57.67 -72.30 36.07
N ALA A 199 57.35 -71.77 37.25
CA ALA A 199 57.78 -72.36 38.52
C ALA A 199 57.12 -73.73 38.75
N GLU A 200 55.82 -73.88 38.46
CA GLU A 200 55.12 -75.17 38.53
C GLU A 200 55.76 -76.20 37.60
N GLU A 201 56.03 -75.82 36.34
CA GLU A 201 56.72 -76.68 35.37
C GLU A 201 58.12 -77.08 35.85
N ALA A 202 58.90 -76.14 36.38
CA ALA A 202 60.25 -76.39 36.90
C ALA A 202 60.24 -77.30 38.14
N VAL A 203 59.29 -77.12 39.06
CA VAL A 203 59.11 -77.97 40.24
C VAL A 203 58.68 -79.38 39.82
N ARG A 204 57.67 -79.49 38.93
CA ARG A 204 57.21 -80.78 38.39
C ARG A 204 58.34 -81.54 37.68
N ALA A 205 59.21 -80.84 36.94
CA ALA A 205 60.34 -81.45 36.25
C ALA A 205 61.46 -81.95 37.17
N ARG A 206 61.57 -81.42 38.40
CA ARG A 206 62.63 -81.76 39.37
C ARG A 206 62.16 -82.68 40.52
N LEU A 207 60.87 -82.97 40.62
CA LEU A 207 60.29 -83.81 41.68
C LEU A 207 60.74 -85.28 41.56
N SER A 208 61.46 -85.77 42.57
CA SER A 208 61.88 -87.17 42.69
C SER A 208 60.89 -87.98 43.55
N ARG A 209 60.99 -89.32 43.55
CA ARG A 209 60.14 -90.20 44.39
C ARG A 209 60.36 -89.98 45.89
N GLU A 210 61.60 -89.76 46.32
CA GLU A 210 61.93 -89.46 47.73
C GLU A 210 61.34 -88.13 48.18
N ASP A 211 61.28 -87.12 47.30
CA ASP A 211 60.63 -85.85 47.62
C ASP A 211 59.11 -85.99 47.79
N GLN A 212 58.47 -86.87 47.00
CA GLN A 212 57.03 -87.15 47.11
C GLN A 212 56.68 -87.85 48.43
N GLU A 213 57.50 -88.81 48.88
CA GLU A 213 57.30 -89.50 50.16
C GLU A 213 57.51 -88.54 51.35
N ARG A 214 58.57 -87.72 51.32
CA ARG A 214 58.83 -86.69 52.35
C ARG A 214 57.69 -85.68 52.47
N LEU A 215 57.15 -85.20 51.34
CA LEU A 215 56.00 -84.27 51.33
C LEU A 215 54.73 -84.92 51.90
N ALA A 216 54.51 -86.21 51.66
CA ALA A 216 53.37 -86.94 52.21
C ALA A 216 53.48 -87.08 53.73
N GLU A 217 54.68 -87.39 54.24
CA GLU A 217 54.93 -87.52 55.68
C GLU A 217 54.80 -86.17 56.41
N GLU A 218 55.29 -85.08 55.82
CA GLU A 218 55.15 -83.72 56.37
C GLU A 218 53.70 -83.23 56.35
N PHE A 219 52.90 -83.59 55.34
CA PHE A 219 51.47 -83.26 55.28
C PHE A 219 50.68 -83.99 56.37
N VAL A 220 50.94 -85.29 56.59
CA VAL A 220 50.31 -86.07 57.66
C VAL A 220 50.69 -85.52 59.03
N GLY A 221 51.98 -85.23 59.27
CA GLY A 221 52.45 -84.62 60.51
C GLY A 221 51.87 -83.22 60.76
N GLY A 222 51.68 -82.41 59.71
CA GLY A 222 51.03 -81.11 59.82
C GLY A 222 49.53 -81.21 60.15
N LEU A 223 48.85 -82.23 59.63
CA LEU A 223 47.45 -82.51 59.95
C LEU A 223 47.30 -82.93 61.41
N GLU A 224 48.16 -83.83 61.89
CA GLU A 224 48.23 -84.26 63.29
C GLU A 224 48.47 -83.07 64.23
N ALA A 225 49.44 -82.20 63.92
CA ALA A 225 49.70 -80.99 64.71
C ALA A 225 48.53 -80.00 64.71
N SER A 226 47.78 -79.88 63.62
CA SER A 226 46.58 -79.02 63.54
C SER A 226 45.39 -79.60 64.30
N LEU A 227 45.27 -80.94 64.34
CA LEU A 227 44.25 -81.67 65.10
C LEU A 227 44.53 -81.60 66.61
N ASP A 228 45.79 -81.70 67.01
CA ASP A 228 46.25 -81.49 68.38
C ASP A 228 46.01 -80.04 68.84
N ALA A 229 46.28 -79.05 67.98
CA ALA A 229 46.01 -77.63 68.26
C ALA A 229 44.50 -77.31 68.35
N ALA A 230 43.65 -78.08 67.66
CA ALA A 230 42.19 -77.98 67.74
C ALA A 230 41.59 -78.75 68.95
N GLY A 231 42.43 -79.42 69.77
CA GLY A 231 42.02 -80.07 71.01
C GLY A 231 41.23 -81.37 70.82
N LEU A 232 41.36 -82.04 69.66
CA LEU A 232 40.73 -83.32 69.38
C LEU A 232 41.80 -84.42 69.40
N GLU A 233 42.06 -85.01 70.58
CA GLU A 233 42.90 -86.21 70.67
C GLU A 233 42.30 -87.33 69.80
N VAL A 234 42.97 -87.67 68.70
CA VAL A 234 42.64 -88.83 67.86
C VAL A 234 43.09 -90.09 68.59
N ARG A 235 42.11 -90.75 69.24
CA ARG A 235 42.30 -92.05 69.89
C ARG A 235 42.48 -93.13 68.82
N SER A 236 43.71 -93.62 68.71
CA SER A 236 44.22 -94.86 68.07
C SER A 236 43.28 -95.65 67.16
#